data_AF-A0A9E4CEL9-F1
#
_entry.id   AF-A0A9E4CEL9-F1
#
_cell.length_a   1.000
_cell.length_b   1.000
_cell.length_c   1.000
_cell.angle_alpha   90.00
_cell.angle_beta   90.00
_cell.angle_gamma   90.00
#
_symmetry.space_group_name_H-M   'P 1'
#
loop_
_entity.id
_entity.type
_entity.pdbx_description
1 polymer ?
#
loop_
_entity_poly.entity_id
_entity_poly.type
_entity_poly.pdbx_seq_one_letter_code
_entity_poly.pdbx_strand_id
1 'polypeptide(L)'
;MQYITGIERRALDKGREEGREEGRRDTAVRLLLRLLNHRFAQLPADLPARFQHLNADQIEALMDTALTTASFAEFAQHIPVKSNNSEQP
;
A
#
# COMPACT_ATOMS: atom_id res chain seq x y z
N MET A 1 -22.18 6.26 35.45
CA MET A 1 -21.23 6.70 34.42
C MET A 1 -20.00 5.82 34.51
N GLN A 2 -19.65 5.09 33.45
CA GLN A 2 -18.51 4.16 33.44
C GLN A 2 -17.26 4.96 33.09
N TYR A 3 -16.32 5.06 34.02
CA TYR A 3 -15.07 5.79 33.81
C TYR A 3 -14.17 4.94 32.92
N ILE A 4 -14.20 5.20 31.62
CA ILE A 4 -13.21 4.68 30.69
C ILE A 4 -11.84 5.15 31.20
N THR A 5 -11.03 4.20 31.64
CA THR A 5 -9.70 4.48 32.15
C THR A 5 -8.80 4.96 31.01
N GLY A 6 -7.81 5.81 31.29
CA GLY A 6 -6.95 6.39 30.25
C GLY A 6 -6.17 5.36 29.39
N ILE A 7 -6.14 4.10 29.81
CA ILE A 7 -5.61 2.95 29.05
C ILE A 7 -6.63 2.43 28.03
N GLU A 8 -7.91 2.31 28.39
CA GLU A 8 -8.98 1.89 27.47
C GLU A 8 -9.21 2.92 26.36
N ARG A 9 -9.12 4.22 26.69
CA ARG A 9 -9.21 5.30 25.68
C ARG A 9 -8.06 5.22 24.68
N ARG A 10 -6.83 5.03 25.16
CA ARG A 10 -5.65 4.85 24.31
C ARG A 10 -5.71 3.59 23.45
N ALA A 11 -6.22 2.48 23.99
CA ALA A 11 -6.39 1.25 23.22
C ALA A 11 -7.44 1.42 22.10
N LEU A 12 -8.54 2.10 22.38
CA LEU A 12 -9.56 2.44 21.37
C LEU A 12 -9.01 3.38 20.29
N ASP A 13 -8.26 4.41 20.68
CA ASP A 13 -7.68 5.36 19.73
C ASP A 13 -6.66 4.66 18.82
N LYS A 14 -5.75 3.85 19.39
CA LYS A 14 -4.76 3.07 18.64
C LYS A 14 -5.41 2.08 17.68
N GLY A 15 -6.44 1.34 18.13
CA GLY A 15 -7.16 0.39 17.27
C GLY A 15 -7.93 1.07 16.12
N ARG A 16 -8.45 2.29 16.34
CA ARG A 16 -9.09 3.08 15.26
C ARG A 16 -8.09 3.64 14.26
N GLU A 17 -6.87 3.92 14.69
CA GLU A 17 -5.80 4.43 13.84
C GLU A 17 -5.21 3.30 12.99
N GLU A 18 -4.87 2.16 13.61
CA GLU A 18 -4.40 0.95 12.93
C GLU A 18 -5.42 0.45 11.89
N GLY A 19 -6.71 0.38 12.24
CA GLY A 19 -7.76 -0.03 11.30
C GLY A 19 -7.96 0.94 10.13
N ARG A 20 -7.68 2.23 10.30
CA ARG A 20 -7.71 3.20 9.20
C ARG A 20 -6.51 3.05 8.27
N GLU A 21 -5.31 2.85 8.82
CA GLU A 21 -4.10 2.67 8.01
C GLU A 21 -4.15 1.36 7.22
N GLU A 22 -4.56 0.26 7.86
CA GLU A 22 -4.73 -1.03 7.20
C GLU A 22 -5.81 -0.94 6.11
N GLY A 23 -6.96 -0.32 6.40
CA GLY A 23 -8.02 -0.10 5.41
C GLY A 23 -7.60 0.77 4.23
N ARG A 24 -6.81 1.83 4.47
CA ARG A 24 -6.29 2.70 3.40
C ARG A 24 -5.37 1.90 2.48
N ARG A 25 -4.43 1.17 3.07
CA ARG A 25 -3.47 0.35 2.34
C ARG A 25 -4.15 -0.74 1.51
N ASP A 26 -5.04 -1.51 2.14
CA ASP A 26 -5.78 -2.59 1.47
C ASP A 26 -6.59 -2.09 0.29
N THR A 27 -7.19 -0.90 0.45
CA THR A 27 -7.94 -0.24 -0.62
C THR A 27 -7.00 0.18 -1.74
N ALA A 28 -5.86 0.79 -1.43
CA ALA A 28 -4.86 1.21 -2.40
C ALA A 28 -4.32 0.02 -3.22
N VAL A 29 -3.98 -1.11 -2.56
CA VAL A 29 -3.51 -2.33 -3.28
C VAL A 29 -4.59 -2.85 -4.22
N ARG A 30 -5.84 -2.95 -3.76
CA ARG A 30 -6.94 -3.44 -4.58
C ARG A 30 -7.19 -2.55 -5.80
N LEU A 31 -7.13 -1.23 -5.62
CA LEU A 31 -7.30 -0.27 -6.72
C LEU A 31 -6.15 -0.35 -7.71
N LEU A 32 -4.90 -0.41 -7.24
CA LEU A 32 -3.73 -0.57 -8.10
C LEU A 32 -3.81 -1.87 -8.92
N LEU A 33 -4.11 -3.00 -8.29
CA LEU A 33 -4.27 -4.28 -8.99
C LEU A 33 -5.37 -4.21 -10.04
N ARG A 34 -6.51 -3.58 -9.73
CA ARG A 34 -7.62 -3.42 -10.67
C ARG A 34 -7.25 -2.53 -11.85
N LEU A 35 -6.53 -1.43 -11.61
CA LEU A 35 -6.01 -0.53 -12.64
C LEU A 35 -5.04 -1.28 -13.57
N LEU A 36 -4.06 -1.96 -12.99
CA LEU A 36 -3.07 -2.72 -13.73
C LEU A 36 -3.73 -3.86 -14.54
N ASN A 37 -4.76 -4.51 -13.98
CA ASN A 37 -5.51 -5.57 -14.69
C ASN A 37 -6.26 -5.02 -15.90
N HIS A 38 -6.90 -3.86 -15.72
CA HIS A 38 -7.63 -3.19 -16.80
C HIS A 38 -6.70 -2.65 -17.88
N ARG A 39 -5.48 -2.21 -17.52
CA ARG A 39 -4.56 -1.54 -18.44
C ARG A 39 -3.61 -2.49 -19.16
N PHE A 40 -3.11 -3.51 -18.46
CA PHE A 40 -2.04 -4.36 -18.97
C PHE A 40 -2.46 -5.80 -19.30
N ALA A 41 -3.68 -6.23 -18.93
CA ALA A 41 -4.31 -7.53 -19.19
C ALA A 41 -3.55 -8.80 -18.72
N GLN A 42 -2.22 -8.76 -18.62
CA GLN A 42 -1.34 -9.81 -18.10
C GLN A 42 -0.57 -9.26 -16.91
N LEU A 43 -0.97 -9.69 -15.73
CA LEU A 43 -0.28 -9.39 -14.48
C LEU A 43 0.48 -10.63 -13.99
N PRO A 44 1.73 -10.48 -13.54
CA PRO A 44 2.39 -11.48 -12.73
C PRO A 44 1.57 -11.82 -11.48
N ALA A 45 1.42 -13.12 -11.18
CA ALA A 45 0.74 -13.60 -9.97
C ALA A 45 1.44 -13.14 -8.68
N ASP A 46 2.72 -12.77 -8.75
CA ASP A 46 3.54 -12.35 -7.61
C ASP A 46 3.41 -10.86 -7.25
N LEU A 47 2.63 -10.09 -8.01
CA LEU A 47 2.42 -8.65 -7.75
C LEU A 47 1.84 -8.35 -6.36
N PRO A 48 0.80 -9.04 -5.88
CA PRO A 48 0.26 -8.81 -4.54
C PRO A 48 1.32 -9.01 -3.46
N ALA A 49 2.19 -10.02 -3.59
CA ALA A 49 3.27 -10.29 -2.65
C ALA A 49 4.35 -9.18 -2.65
N ARG A 50 4.58 -8.54 -3.80
CA ARG A 50 5.45 -7.36 -3.89
C ARG A 50 4.85 -6.15 -3.17
N PHE A 51 3.53 -5.97 -3.26
CA PHE A 51 2.83 -4.87 -2.59
C PHE A 51 2.59 -5.09 -1.09
N GLN A 52 2.68 -6.33 -0.60
CA GLN A 52 2.64 -6.65 0.84
C GLN A 52 3.77 -6.03 1.67
N HIS A 53 4.78 -5.45 1.06
CA HIS A 53 5.86 -4.74 1.78
C HIS A 53 5.81 -3.22 1.62
N LEU A 54 4.89 -2.68 0.80
CA LEU A 54 4.79 -1.25 0.53
C LEU A 54 3.77 -0.58 1.45
N ASN A 55 4.04 0.66 1.86
CA ASN A 55 3.05 1.46 2.59
C ASN A 55 1.98 2.03 1.63
N ALA A 56 0.89 2.57 2.19
CA ALA A 56 -0.20 3.12 1.39
C ALA A 56 0.27 4.23 0.43
N ASP A 57 1.12 5.14 0.91
CA ASP A 57 1.63 6.28 0.13
C ASP A 57 2.47 5.82 -1.09
N GLN A 58 3.32 4.79 -0.91
CA GLN A 58 4.10 4.18 -2.00
C GLN A 58 3.18 3.53 -3.04
N ILE A 59 2.11 2.88 -2.59
CA ILE A 59 1.13 2.28 -3.50
C ILE A 59 0.37 3.37 -4.26
N GLU A 60 0.02 4.48 -3.61
CA GLU A 60 -0.59 5.65 -4.25
C GLU A 60 0.32 6.28 -5.31
N ALA A 61 1.61 6.48 -5.01
CA ALA A 61 2.58 6.96 -5.99
C ALA A 61 2.76 6.00 -7.18
N LEU A 62 2.65 4.68 -6.94
CA LEU A 62 2.65 3.68 -8.01
C LEU A 62 1.38 3.77 -8.87
N MET A 63 0.24 4.20 -8.35
CA MET A 63 -0.96 4.43 -9.19
C MET A 63 -0.72 5.53 -10.21
N ASP A 64 -0.13 6.66 -9.81
CA ASP A 64 0.22 7.75 -10.74
C ASP A 64 1.22 7.28 -11.80
N THR A 65 2.21 6.49 -11.38
CA THR A 65 3.18 5.87 -12.30
C THR A 65 2.47 4.90 -13.26
N ALA A 66 1.53 4.09 -12.77
CA ALA A 66 0.75 3.16 -13.57
C ALA A 66 -0.20 3.84 -14.56
N LEU A 67 -0.59 5.09 -14.32
CA LEU A 67 -1.36 5.90 -15.27
C LEU A 67 -0.48 6.52 -16.36
N THR A 68 0.76 6.88 -16.03
CA THR A 68 1.66 7.64 -16.90
C THR A 68 2.51 6.76 -17.83
N THR A 69 2.97 5.61 -17.34
CA THR A 69 3.82 4.65 -18.10
C THR A 69 3.09 4.09 -19.32
N ALA A 70 3.74 3.67 -20.40
CA ALA A 70 3.04 3.11 -21.58
C ALA A 70 2.85 1.59 -21.51
N SER A 71 3.63 0.89 -20.68
CA SER A 71 3.65 -0.58 -20.61
C SER A 71 3.89 -1.10 -19.20
N PHE A 72 3.52 -2.37 -18.95
CA PHE A 72 3.80 -3.03 -17.68
C PHE A 72 5.31 -3.17 -17.42
N ALA A 73 6.11 -3.40 -18.46
CA ALA A 73 7.56 -3.53 -18.34
C ALA A 73 8.21 -2.25 -17.80
N GLU A 74 7.73 -1.09 -18.24
CA GLU A 74 8.16 0.22 -17.74
C GLU A 74 7.71 0.43 -16.29
N PHE A 75 6.44 0.15 -15.99
CA PHE A 75 5.92 0.20 -14.62
C PHE A 75 6.70 -0.70 -13.65
N ALA A 76 7.06 -1.91 -14.06
CA ALA A 76 7.76 -2.88 -13.23
C ALA A 76 9.16 -2.40 -12.79
N GLN A 77 9.78 -1.46 -13.53
CA GLN A 77 11.06 -0.84 -13.16
C GLN A 77 10.90 0.16 -11.99
N HIS A 78 9.71 0.73 -11.84
CA HIS A 78 9.40 1.67 -10.76
C HIS A 78 8.91 1.00 -9.48
N ILE A 79 8.58 -0.29 -9.52
CA ILE A 79 8.29 -1.04 -8.30
C ILE A 79 9.58 -1.09 -7.49
N PRO A 80 9.63 -0.51 -6.28
CA PRO A 80 10.83 -0.57 -5.47
C PRO A 80 11.08 -2.03 -5.09
N VAL A 81 12.00 -2.66 -5.82
CA VAL A 81 12.66 -3.88 -5.39
C VAL A 81 13.39 -3.47 -4.13
N LYS A 82 13.18 -4.20 -3.03
CA LYS A 82 13.76 -3.93 -1.72
C LYS A 82 15.27 -3.68 -1.85
N SER A 83 15.66 -2.44 -2.10
CA SER A 83 17.02 -1.98 -1.98
C SER A 83 17.22 -1.87 -0.49
N ASN A 84 17.85 -2.90 0.06
CA ASN A 84 18.44 -2.86 1.38
C ASN A 84 19.40 -1.65 1.39
N ASN A 85 18.91 -0.48 1.77
CA ASN A 85 19.76 0.59 2.24
C ASN A 85 19.14 1.16 3.52
N SER A 86 19.41 0.43 4.59
CA SER A 86 19.67 0.98 5.90
C SER A 86 20.58 2.20 5.76
N GLU A 87 20.01 3.40 5.76
CA GLU A 87 20.77 4.60 6.15
C GLU A 87 19.80 5.63 6.71
N GLN A 88 19.47 5.46 8.00
CA GLN A 88 19.07 6.55 8.87
C GLN A 88 20.30 6.98 9.67
N PRO A 89 20.70 8.25 9.68
CA PRO A 89 21.28 8.88 10.85
C PRO A 89 20.20 9.27 11.87
#